data_AF-A0A2N3AIP8-F1
#
_entry.id   AF-A0A2N3AIP8-F1
#
_cell.length_a   1.000
_cell.length_b   1.000
_cell.length_c   1.000
_cell.angle_alpha   90.00
_cell.angle_beta   90.00
_cell.angle_gamma   90.00
#
_symmetry.space_group_name_H-M   'P 1'
#
loop_
_entity.id
_entity.type
_entity.pdbx_description
1 polymer ?
#
loop_
_entity_poly.entity_id
_entity_poly.type
_entity_poly.pdbx_seq_one_letter_code
_entity_poly.pdbx_strand_id
1 'polypeptide(L)'
;LDFTFKDAEIAHFQYYFVQDEILKVKKGLFDSNLRLANNLGGIPGKVNWQGKVSVKDVNLYSDFLDNLEIKQVYGSAIFNSQEISIESVTAIYQNSPFSLQGDLTYADKFCYNIKVKSDNFKLSDLAEEAKKYLSLSASADFPLEGSSNLEIEVSGLENNFQVNGKLSTKEGNIGGYDFLNLSAGFNYDSVGIYLKEIKAEVAGGLIKGTGGVNLSKEVPEYTFSFDFSRLDTQSDLLKPLVSNYLKSGLLSGKVDLRGIIAEGEETNLVAKIKVEDNELGDFLLQAEGTITKDNYMDLKLKAEEISLEGLGETLNYKEIEGQANFIGTLSGLLENPKIKGKIEVREGQISGLPFNYLEGKVDYQGNILKLEDLLFEDEGLTF
;
A
#
# COMPACT_ATOMS: atom_id res chain seq x y z
N LEU A 1 -16.00 -44.93 24.62
CA LEU A 1 -15.13 -45.62 23.66
C LEU A 1 -13.88 -44.80 23.53
N ASP A 2 -12.72 -45.41 23.66
CA ASP A 2 -11.43 -44.75 23.52
C ASP A 2 -10.70 -45.36 22.32
N PHE A 3 -10.22 -44.52 21.42
CA PHE A 3 -9.46 -44.90 20.23
C PHE A 3 -8.08 -44.25 20.30
N THR A 4 -7.04 -45.01 20.02
CA THR A 4 -5.67 -44.53 19.97
C THR A 4 -5.05 -44.93 18.65
N PHE A 5 -4.50 -43.95 17.94
CA PHE A 5 -3.71 -44.13 16.74
C PHE A 5 -2.29 -43.67 17.03
N LYS A 6 -1.31 -44.44 16.57
CA LYS A 6 0.11 -44.12 16.72
C LYS A 6 0.83 -44.42 15.42
N ASP A 7 1.57 -43.44 14.91
CA ASP A 7 2.29 -43.45 13.64
C ASP A 7 1.41 -43.97 12.49
N ALA A 8 0.13 -43.62 12.51
CA ALA A 8 -0.85 -44.10 11.55
C ALA A 8 -0.74 -43.31 10.24
N GLU A 9 -0.77 -44.00 9.11
CA GLU A 9 -0.67 -43.37 7.79
C GLU A 9 -2.00 -42.71 7.40
N ILE A 10 -2.01 -41.38 7.32
CA ILE A 10 -3.23 -40.58 7.13
C ILE A 10 -3.96 -40.91 5.82
N ALA A 11 -3.24 -41.31 4.78
CA ALA A 11 -3.80 -41.66 3.48
C ALA A 11 -4.78 -42.85 3.55
N HIS A 12 -4.56 -43.78 4.49
CA HIS A 12 -5.47 -44.92 4.73
C HIS A 12 -6.76 -44.51 5.45
N PHE A 13 -6.78 -43.34 6.09
CA PHE A 13 -7.91 -42.87 6.89
C PHE A 13 -8.63 -41.65 6.29
N GLN A 14 -8.22 -41.19 5.11
CA GLN A 14 -8.77 -39.99 4.48
C GLN A 14 -10.31 -39.99 4.39
N TYR A 15 -10.92 -41.14 4.10
CA TYR A 15 -12.38 -41.29 3.97
C TYR A 15 -13.14 -41.13 5.29
N TYR A 16 -12.46 -41.20 6.43
CA TYR A 16 -13.06 -41.03 7.76
C TYR A 16 -12.87 -39.62 8.32
N PHE A 17 -11.87 -38.88 7.84
CA PHE A 17 -11.53 -37.55 8.35
C PHE A 17 -11.92 -36.41 7.41
N VAL A 18 -12.08 -36.68 6.12
CA VAL A 18 -12.42 -35.69 5.09
C VAL A 18 -13.68 -36.15 4.37
N GLN A 19 -14.85 -35.88 4.96
CA GLN A 19 -16.13 -36.29 4.37
C GLN A 19 -16.53 -35.44 3.15
N ASP A 20 -16.06 -34.19 3.06
CA ASP A 20 -16.58 -33.23 2.08
C ASP A 20 -15.69 -33.05 0.83
N GLU A 21 -14.65 -33.87 0.65
CA GLU A 21 -13.66 -33.78 -0.46
C GLU A 21 -12.93 -32.42 -0.63
N ILE A 22 -13.22 -31.43 0.23
CA ILE A 22 -12.65 -30.07 0.16
C ILE A 22 -11.13 -30.10 0.33
N LEU A 23 -10.58 -30.90 1.25
CA LEU A 23 -9.15 -31.01 1.51
C LEU A 23 -8.69 -32.47 1.46
N LYS A 24 -8.02 -32.86 0.38
CA LYS A 24 -7.47 -34.21 0.19
C LYS A 24 -6.10 -34.32 0.85
N VAL A 25 -5.76 -35.52 1.32
CA VAL A 25 -4.46 -35.81 1.95
C VAL A 25 -3.68 -36.80 1.11
N LYS A 26 -2.46 -36.43 0.70
CA LYS A 26 -1.63 -37.28 -0.18
C LYS A 26 -0.70 -38.22 0.58
N LYS A 27 -0.15 -37.77 1.71
CA LYS A 27 0.83 -38.50 2.52
C LYS A 27 0.88 -37.96 3.95
N GLY A 28 1.54 -38.70 4.83
CA GLY A 28 1.93 -38.26 6.17
C GLY A 28 1.48 -39.23 7.27
N LEU A 29 1.91 -38.95 8.49
CA LEU A 29 1.58 -39.74 9.67
C LEU A 29 0.77 -38.89 10.66
N PHE A 30 -0.06 -39.55 11.47
CA PHE A 30 -0.73 -38.92 12.60
C PHE A 30 -0.75 -39.81 13.84
N ASP A 31 -0.69 -39.16 14.99
CA ASP A 31 -1.05 -39.74 16.30
C ASP A 31 -2.36 -39.12 16.76
N SER A 32 -3.23 -39.91 17.36
CA SER A 32 -4.45 -39.37 17.95
C SER A 32 -4.95 -40.18 19.13
N ASN A 33 -5.51 -39.49 20.12
CA ASN A 33 -6.39 -40.07 21.11
C ASN A 33 -7.77 -39.46 20.96
N LEU A 34 -8.80 -40.29 20.78
CA LEU A 34 -10.20 -39.89 20.68
C LEU A 34 -11.01 -40.61 21.74
N ARG A 35 -11.69 -39.85 22.58
CA ARG A 35 -12.65 -40.35 23.57
C ARG A 35 -14.06 -39.96 23.17
N LEU A 36 -14.93 -40.95 23.01
CA LEU A 36 -16.37 -40.78 22.80
C LEU A 36 -17.11 -41.17 24.08
N ALA A 37 -17.91 -40.26 24.60
CA ALA A 37 -18.75 -40.45 25.77
C ALA A 37 -20.20 -40.07 25.45
N ASN A 38 -21.15 -40.93 25.81
CA ASN A 38 -22.57 -40.59 25.76
C ASN A 38 -22.98 -39.96 27.10
N ASN A 39 -23.68 -38.83 27.06
CA ASN A 39 -24.12 -38.17 28.29
C ASN A 39 -25.33 -38.93 28.86
N LEU A 40 -25.11 -39.73 29.90
CA LEU A 40 -26.16 -40.56 30.53
C LEU A 40 -27.10 -39.76 31.45
N GLY A 41 -26.87 -38.45 31.64
CA GLY A 41 -27.63 -37.58 32.56
C GLY A 41 -28.40 -36.41 31.91
N GLY A 42 -28.56 -36.40 30.58
CA GLY A 42 -29.26 -35.36 29.83
C GLY A 42 -29.93 -35.88 28.56
N ILE A 43 -30.50 -34.98 27.74
CA ILE A 43 -31.28 -35.27 26.53
C ILE A 43 -30.66 -36.45 25.75
N PRO A 44 -31.36 -37.58 25.59
CA PRO A 44 -30.83 -38.77 24.92
C PRO A 44 -30.36 -38.43 23.50
N GLY A 45 -29.09 -38.72 23.18
CA GLY A 45 -28.57 -38.64 21.81
C GLY A 45 -27.40 -37.68 21.56
N LYS A 46 -26.95 -36.87 22.54
CA LYS A 46 -25.77 -36.01 22.37
C LYS A 46 -24.48 -36.77 22.70
N VAL A 47 -23.75 -37.19 21.67
CA VAL A 47 -22.42 -37.80 21.80
C VAL A 47 -21.39 -36.70 22.04
N ASN A 48 -20.76 -36.72 23.22
CA ASN A 48 -19.61 -35.88 23.50
C ASN A 48 -18.34 -36.58 23.01
N TRP A 49 -17.49 -35.82 22.34
CA TRP A 49 -16.21 -36.31 21.84
C TRP A 49 -15.12 -35.33 22.24
N GLN A 50 -13.93 -35.85 22.52
CA GLN A 50 -12.75 -35.05 22.81
C GLN A 50 -11.49 -35.82 22.46
N GLY A 51 -10.42 -35.11 22.14
CA GLY A 51 -9.19 -35.75 21.75
C GLY A 51 -8.04 -34.79 21.52
N LYS A 52 -6.91 -35.39 21.19
CA LYS A 52 -5.72 -34.70 20.70
C LYS A 52 -5.29 -35.39 19.42
N VAL A 53 -4.85 -34.62 18.46
CA VAL A 53 -4.22 -35.10 17.23
C VAL A 53 -2.89 -34.39 17.04
N SER A 54 -1.90 -35.12 16.54
CA SER A 54 -0.67 -34.55 16.01
C SER A 54 -0.37 -35.16 14.66
N VAL A 55 0.12 -34.34 13.74
CA VAL A 55 0.43 -34.72 12.36
C VAL A 55 1.90 -34.49 12.06
N LYS A 56 2.46 -35.32 11.17
CA LYS A 56 3.87 -35.29 10.79
C LYS A 56 4.01 -35.49 9.28
N ASP A 57 4.66 -34.51 8.62
CA ASP A 57 4.93 -34.51 7.18
C ASP A 57 3.68 -34.77 6.32
N VAL A 58 2.57 -34.12 6.70
CA VAL A 58 1.31 -34.25 5.97
C VAL A 58 1.30 -33.30 4.77
N ASN A 59 0.85 -33.78 3.61
CA ASN A 59 0.60 -32.95 2.44
C ASN A 59 -0.91 -32.84 2.18
N LEU A 60 -1.42 -31.61 2.21
CA LEU A 60 -2.80 -31.27 1.95
C LEU A 60 -2.94 -30.66 0.55
N TYR A 61 -4.04 -30.97 -0.10
CA TYR A 61 -4.34 -30.46 -1.43
C TYR A 61 -5.85 -30.25 -1.63
N SER A 62 -6.25 -29.21 -2.33
CA SER A 62 -7.64 -28.94 -2.67
C SER A 62 -7.78 -28.53 -4.13
N ASP A 63 -8.53 -29.30 -4.93
CA ASP A 63 -8.95 -28.89 -6.28
C ASP A 63 -9.98 -27.75 -6.24
N PHE A 64 -10.67 -27.56 -5.10
CA PHE A 64 -11.76 -26.61 -4.94
C PHE A 64 -11.30 -25.22 -4.49
N LEU A 65 -10.21 -25.16 -3.73
CA LEU A 65 -9.61 -23.92 -3.22
C LEU A 65 -8.46 -23.49 -4.13
N ASP A 66 -8.74 -23.18 -5.40
CA ASP A 66 -7.74 -22.71 -6.37
C ASP A 66 -6.48 -23.62 -6.49
N ASN A 67 -6.66 -24.94 -6.49
CA ASN A 67 -5.56 -25.91 -6.48
C ASN A 67 -4.58 -25.72 -5.31
N LEU A 68 -5.08 -25.26 -4.15
CA LEU A 68 -4.31 -25.07 -2.92
C LEU A 68 -3.46 -26.30 -2.62
N GLU A 69 -2.17 -26.09 -2.42
CA GLU A 69 -1.24 -27.13 -2.01
C GLU A 69 -0.46 -26.67 -0.78
N ILE A 70 -0.62 -27.40 0.32
CA ILE A 70 0.11 -27.17 1.57
C ILE A 70 0.98 -28.39 1.83
N LYS A 71 2.29 -28.16 1.92
CA LYS A 71 3.30 -29.22 2.04
C LYS A 71 3.87 -29.25 3.45
N GLN A 72 4.36 -30.42 3.85
CA GLN A 72 5.16 -30.59 5.07
C GLN A 72 4.44 -30.04 6.32
N VAL A 73 3.17 -30.38 6.48
CA VAL A 73 2.39 -30.00 7.66
C VAL A 73 2.88 -30.82 8.87
N TYR A 74 3.31 -30.10 9.89
CA TYR A 74 3.59 -30.62 11.23
C TYR A 74 2.75 -29.84 12.23
N GLY A 75 2.24 -30.50 13.25
CA GLY A 75 1.52 -29.76 14.29
C GLY A 75 0.66 -30.62 15.17
N SER A 76 -0.05 -29.96 16.08
CA SER A 76 -1.00 -30.61 16.97
C SER A 76 -2.18 -29.72 17.29
N ALA A 77 -3.30 -30.38 17.56
CA ALA A 77 -4.53 -29.73 17.99
C ALA A 77 -5.23 -30.57 19.05
N ILE A 78 -5.90 -29.89 19.96
CA ILE A 78 -6.84 -30.48 20.91
C ILE A 78 -8.22 -30.15 20.40
N PHE A 79 -9.15 -31.09 20.46
CA PHE A 79 -10.50 -30.88 19.97
C PHE A 79 -11.52 -31.48 20.93
N ASN A 80 -12.72 -30.94 20.93
CA ASN A 80 -13.86 -31.49 21.66
C ASN A 80 -15.16 -31.18 20.91
N SER A 81 -16.31 -31.58 21.43
CA SER A 81 -17.61 -31.33 20.77
C SER A 81 -18.00 -29.86 20.55
N GLN A 82 -17.19 -28.90 20.97
CA GLN A 82 -17.46 -27.47 20.90
C GLN A 82 -16.40 -26.67 20.12
N GLU A 83 -15.13 -27.09 20.20
CA GLU A 83 -14.01 -26.32 19.65
C GLU A 83 -12.82 -27.19 19.23
N ILE A 84 -11.95 -26.63 18.39
CA ILE A 84 -10.60 -27.10 18.10
C ILE A 84 -9.63 -26.01 18.54
N SER A 85 -8.69 -26.35 19.42
CA SER A 85 -7.57 -25.50 19.78
C SER A 85 -6.30 -26.02 19.10
N ILE A 86 -5.78 -25.24 18.17
CA ILE A 86 -4.56 -25.53 17.40
C ILE A 86 -3.38 -25.04 18.23
N GLU A 87 -2.64 -25.99 18.82
CA GLU A 87 -1.48 -25.68 19.67
C GLU A 87 -0.35 -25.05 18.84
N SER A 88 -0.04 -25.67 17.69
CA SER A 88 0.89 -25.14 16.69
C SER A 88 0.78 -25.98 15.43
N VAL A 89 0.78 -25.31 14.28
CA VAL A 89 0.98 -25.92 12.96
C VAL A 89 2.12 -25.18 12.27
N THR A 90 3.03 -25.91 11.64
CA THR A 90 4.00 -25.38 10.69
C THR A 90 3.84 -26.10 9.37
N ALA A 91 3.95 -25.37 8.26
CA ALA A 91 3.82 -25.92 6.92
C ALA A 91 4.46 -25.00 5.88
N ILE A 92 4.48 -25.45 4.62
CA ILE A 92 4.95 -24.68 3.48
C ILE A 92 3.77 -24.44 2.52
N TYR A 93 3.53 -23.16 2.20
CA TYR A 93 2.57 -22.72 1.18
C TYR A 93 3.29 -21.82 0.18
N GLN A 94 3.11 -22.07 -1.12
CA GLN A 94 3.82 -21.37 -2.21
C GLN A 94 5.35 -21.25 -2.04
N ASN A 95 5.98 -22.28 -1.46
CA ASN A 95 7.40 -22.36 -1.09
C ASN A 95 7.84 -21.48 0.09
N SER A 96 6.89 -20.89 0.81
CA SER A 96 7.16 -20.09 2.00
C SER A 96 6.67 -20.80 3.26
N PRO A 97 7.52 -20.87 4.31
CA PRO A 97 7.11 -21.44 5.57
C PRO A 97 6.09 -20.54 6.26
N PHE A 98 5.05 -21.14 6.82
CA PHE A 98 4.13 -20.46 7.72
C PHE A 98 3.91 -21.27 8.99
N SER A 99 3.54 -20.55 10.05
CA SER A 99 3.07 -21.12 11.31
C SER A 99 1.66 -20.62 11.61
N LEU A 100 0.86 -21.47 12.25
CA LEU A 100 -0.53 -21.21 12.58
C LEU A 100 -0.83 -21.70 14.00
N GLN A 101 -1.57 -20.91 14.75
CA GLN A 101 -2.11 -21.27 16.07
C GLN A 101 -3.45 -20.58 16.29
N GLY A 102 -4.25 -21.10 17.22
CA GLY A 102 -5.50 -20.45 17.62
C GLY A 102 -6.68 -21.42 17.68
N ASP A 103 -7.88 -20.87 17.75
CA ASP A 103 -9.08 -21.63 18.11
C ASP A 103 -10.17 -21.53 17.03
N LEU A 104 -10.89 -22.64 16.84
CA LEU A 104 -12.07 -22.76 15.99
C LEU A 104 -13.23 -23.22 16.87
N THR A 105 -14.29 -22.44 16.98
CA THR A 105 -15.49 -22.80 17.76
C THR A 105 -16.65 -23.11 16.81
N TYR A 106 -17.42 -24.17 17.07
CA TYR A 106 -18.52 -24.63 16.20
C TYR A 106 -19.75 -25.16 16.96
N ALA A 107 -19.81 -25.01 18.29
CA ALA A 107 -20.94 -25.46 19.09
C ALA A 107 -22.27 -24.75 18.79
N ASP A 108 -22.20 -23.50 18.34
CA ASP A 108 -23.35 -22.63 18.05
C ASP A 108 -23.20 -21.98 16.67
N LYS A 109 -22.18 -21.13 16.52
CA LYS A 109 -21.77 -20.55 15.23
C LYS A 109 -20.31 -20.88 14.98
N PHE A 110 -19.98 -21.07 13.71
CA PHE A 110 -18.58 -21.23 13.30
C PHE A 110 -17.85 -19.89 13.46
N CYS A 111 -16.86 -19.89 14.35
CA CYS A 111 -16.05 -18.73 14.69
C CYS A 111 -14.58 -19.13 14.70
N TYR A 112 -13.72 -18.23 14.26
CA TYR A 112 -12.27 -18.43 14.26
C TYR A 112 -11.59 -17.30 15.03
N ASN A 113 -10.48 -17.66 15.66
CA ASN A 113 -9.48 -16.76 16.21
C ASN A 113 -8.10 -17.36 15.93
N ILE A 114 -7.52 -17.02 14.78
CA ILE A 114 -6.34 -17.69 14.23
C ILE A 114 -5.23 -16.67 14.04
N LYS A 115 -4.04 -17.01 14.50
CA LYS A 115 -2.81 -16.27 14.26
C LYS A 115 -1.95 -17.03 13.26
N VAL A 116 -1.54 -16.35 12.21
CA VAL A 116 -0.65 -16.90 11.19
C VAL A 116 0.59 -16.02 11.07
N LYS A 117 1.76 -16.65 10.97
CA LYS A 117 3.02 -15.98 10.63
C LYS A 117 3.63 -16.65 9.42
N SER A 118 4.05 -15.89 8.44
CA SER A 118 4.77 -16.38 7.27
C SER A 118 6.04 -15.59 7.10
N ASP A 119 7.16 -16.28 6.94
CA ASP A 119 8.46 -15.66 6.73
C ASP A 119 8.92 -15.86 5.29
N ASN A 120 9.62 -14.87 4.73
CA ASN A 120 10.23 -14.91 3.40
C ASN A 120 9.25 -15.36 2.29
N PHE A 121 8.04 -14.82 2.27
CA PHE A 121 7.13 -14.99 1.15
C PHE A 121 7.36 -13.94 0.08
N LYS A 122 7.10 -14.30 -1.18
CA LYS A 122 7.27 -13.38 -2.29
C LYS A 122 6.12 -12.40 -2.32
N LEU A 123 6.43 -11.11 -2.41
CA LEU A 123 5.39 -10.08 -2.52
C LEU A 123 4.54 -10.23 -3.79
N SER A 124 5.10 -10.80 -4.87
CA SER A 124 4.38 -11.11 -6.10
C SER A 124 3.18 -12.04 -5.85
N ASP A 125 3.37 -13.04 -5.00
CA ASP A 125 2.35 -14.05 -4.69
C ASP A 125 1.17 -13.40 -3.94
N LEU A 126 1.46 -12.45 -3.05
CA LEU A 126 0.43 -11.65 -2.37
C LEU A 126 -0.30 -10.72 -3.34
N ALA A 127 0.42 -10.09 -4.27
CA ALA A 127 -0.19 -9.21 -5.28
C ALA A 127 -1.12 -10.01 -6.21
N GLU A 128 -0.71 -11.19 -6.66
CA GLU A 128 -1.54 -12.09 -7.47
C GLU A 128 -2.80 -12.54 -6.71
N GLU A 129 -2.67 -12.93 -5.44
CA GLU A 129 -3.81 -13.34 -4.63
C GLU A 129 -4.78 -12.17 -4.38
N ALA A 130 -4.28 -10.98 -4.09
CA ALA A 130 -5.10 -9.79 -3.90
C ALA A 130 -5.89 -9.39 -5.16
N LYS A 131 -5.32 -9.57 -6.36
CA LYS A 131 -6.00 -9.31 -7.63
C LYS A 131 -7.28 -10.14 -7.79
N LYS A 132 -7.31 -11.39 -7.29
CA LYS A 132 -8.49 -12.27 -7.36
C LYS A 132 -9.70 -11.70 -6.64
N TYR A 133 -9.49 -11.05 -5.49
CA TYR A 133 -10.58 -10.55 -4.64
C TYR A 133 -10.95 -9.10 -4.94
N LEU A 134 -9.99 -8.29 -5.36
CA LEU A 134 -10.21 -6.84 -5.55
C LEU A 134 -10.80 -6.49 -6.92
N SER A 135 -11.08 -7.48 -7.79
CA SER A 135 -11.60 -7.26 -9.16
C SER A 135 -10.79 -6.20 -9.92
N LEU A 136 -9.49 -6.08 -9.62
CA LEU A 136 -8.61 -5.12 -10.27
C LEU A 136 -8.45 -5.56 -11.72
N SER A 137 -8.78 -4.67 -12.66
CA SER A 137 -8.62 -4.96 -14.10
C SER A 137 -7.22 -5.51 -14.38
N ALA A 138 -7.11 -6.52 -15.25
CA ALA A 138 -5.82 -7.11 -15.65
C ALA A 138 -4.81 -6.12 -16.26
N SER A 139 -5.21 -4.87 -16.51
CA SER A 139 -4.35 -3.79 -17.00
C SER A 139 -3.50 -3.11 -15.93
N ALA A 140 -3.81 -3.29 -14.64
CA ALA A 140 -3.03 -2.74 -13.54
C ALA A 140 -1.97 -3.76 -13.09
N ASP A 141 -1.05 -4.10 -13.98
CA ASP A 141 0.17 -4.78 -13.58
C ASP A 141 1.04 -3.79 -12.82
N PHE A 142 0.89 -3.82 -11.50
CA PHE A 142 1.74 -3.11 -10.57
C PHE A 142 2.76 -4.13 -10.03
N PRO A 143 3.93 -4.28 -10.68
CA PRO A 143 4.91 -5.27 -10.27
C PRO A 143 5.36 -4.93 -8.85
N LEU A 144 5.22 -5.91 -7.96
CA LEU A 144 5.64 -5.82 -6.58
C LEU A 144 6.54 -7.03 -6.29
N GLU A 145 7.83 -6.76 -6.16
CA GLU A 145 8.86 -7.77 -5.98
C GLU A 145 9.55 -7.59 -4.63
N GLY A 146 10.12 -8.68 -4.12
CA GLY A 146 10.80 -8.72 -2.83
C GLY A 146 10.34 -9.89 -1.97
N SER A 147 11.10 -10.14 -0.90
CA SER A 147 10.77 -11.14 0.11
C SER A 147 10.31 -10.45 1.39
N SER A 148 9.16 -10.88 1.91
CA SER A 148 8.51 -10.22 3.03
C SER A 148 8.15 -11.21 4.14
N ASN A 149 7.99 -10.67 5.34
CA ASN A 149 7.41 -11.36 6.49
C ASN A 149 6.01 -10.81 6.75
N LEU A 150 5.10 -11.69 7.17
CA LEU A 150 3.69 -11.40 7.40
C LEU A 150 3.27 -11.99 8.75
N GLU A 151 2.59 -11.20 9.57
CA GLU A 151 1.86 -11.64 10.75
C GLU A 151 0.40 -11.23 10.57
N ILE A 152 -0.53 -12.17 10.68
CA ILE A 152 -1.97 -11.91 10.62
C ILE A 152 -2.71 -12.55 11.78
N GLU A 153 -3.76 -11.88 12.24
CA GLU A 153 -4.75 -12.39 13.17
C GLU A 153 -6.11 -12.30 12.48
N VAL A 154 -6.74 -13.45 12.27
CA VAL A 154 -8.05 -13.59 11.64
C VAL A 154 -9.05 -13.93 12.73
N SER A 155 -10.10 -13.12 12.86
CA SER A 155 -11.12 -13.32 13.89
C SER A 155 -12.53 -13.04 13.38
N GLY A 156 -13.53 -13.72 13.94
CA GLY A 156 -14.95 -13.47 13.66
C GLY A 156 -15.70 -14.69 13.12
N LEU A 157 -16.85 -14.43 12.52
CA LEU A 157 -17.74 -15.46 11.97
C LEU A 157 -17.39 -15.72 10.50
N GLU A 158 -17.72 -16.90 9.99
CA GLU A 158 -17.50 -17.31 8.58
C GLU A 158 -17.92 -16.25 7.56
N ASN A 159 -19.08 -15.65 7.74
CA ASN A 159 -19.63 -14.64 6.83
C ASN A 159 -19.33 -13.19 7.25
N ASN A 160 -18.59 -12.99 8.34
CA ASN A 160 -18.23 -11.67 8.85
C ASN A 160 -16.97 -11.76 9.72
N PHE A 161 -15.83 -11.69 9.05
CA PHE A 161 -14.53 -11.74 9.70
C PHE A 161 -13.72 -10.48 9.53
N GLN A 162 -12.71 -10.39 10.38
CA GLN A 162 -11.75 -9.31 10.42
C GLN A 162 -10.35 -9.90 10.38
N VAL A 163 -9.47 -9.21 9.68
CA VAL A 163 -8.03 -9.52 9.65
C VAL A 163 -7.30 -8.32 10.20
N ASN A 164 -6.39 -8.53 11.13
CA ASN A 164 -5.39 -7.56 11.54
C ASN A 164 -4.03 -8.09 11.16
N GLY A 165 -3.20 -7.30 10.49
CA GLY A 165 -1.91 -7.78 10.04
C GLY A 165 -0.80 -6.76 10.09
N LYS A 166 0.42 -7.28 9.98
CA LYS A 166 1.66 -6.53 9.84
C LYS A 166 2.51 -7.18 8.76
N LEU A 167 3.05 -6.35 7.89
CA LEU A 167 3.94 -6.71 6.80
C LEU A 167 5.29 -6.03 7.05
N SER A 168 6.39 -6.74 6.83
CA SER A 168 7.73 -6.14 6.79
C SER A 168 8.60 -6.71 5.69
N THR A 169 9.21 -5.84 4.91
CA THR A 169 10.06 -6.17 3.76
C THR A 169 11.35 -5.36 3.87
N LYS A 170 12.50 -6.03 3.83
CA LYS A 170 13.81 -5.36 3.94
C LYS A 170 14.18 -4.60 2.68
N GLU A 171 13.95 -5.21 1.53
CA GLU A 171 14.23 -4.67 0.20
C GLU A 171 13.19 -5.22 -0.78
N GLY A 172 12.78 -4.39 -1.73
CA GLY A 172 11.86 -4.77 -2.77
C GLY A 172 11.79 -3.73 -3.87
N ASN A 173 10.99 -4.04 -4.89
CA ASN A 173 10.78 -3.18 -6.03
C ASN A 173 9.27 -3.01 -6.26
N ILE A 174 8.84 -1.79 -6.52
CA ILE A 174 7.43 -1.45 -6.76
C ILE A 174 7.33 -0.59 -8.01
N GLY A 175 6.66 -1.10 -9.05
CA GLY A 175 6.52 -0.36 -10.31
C GLY A 175 7.84 -0.04 -11.01
N GLY A 176 8.89 -0.82 -10.79
CA GLY A 176 10.24 -0.56 -11.31
C GLY A 176 11.14 0.26 -10.37
N TYR A 177 10.64 0.67 -9.20
CA TYR A 177 11.38 1.51 -8.25
C TYR A 177 11.72 0.77 -6.96
N ASP A 178 12.99 0.85 -6.56
CA ASP A 178 13.47 0.19 -5.36
C ASP A 178 13.00 0.91 -4.08
N PHE A 179 12.69 0.11 -3.07
CA PHE A 179 12.44 0.58 -1.71
C PHE A 179 13.19 -0.28 -0.69
N LEU A 180 13.47 0.30 0.47
CA LEU A 180 14.07 -0.37 1.61
C LEU A 180 13.19 -0.24 2.85
N ASN A 181 13.32 -1.21 3.75
CA ASN A 181 12.74 -1.20 5.09
C ASN A 181 11.23 -0.85 5.12
N LEU A 182 10.46 -1.43 4.21
CA LEU A 182 9.00 -1.30 4.19
C LEU A 182 8.41 -1.99 5.43
N SER A 183 7.62 -1.25 6.19
CA SER A 183 6.74 -1.79 7.22
C SER A 183 5.35 -1.22 7.04
N ALA A 184 4.31 -2.06 7.15
CA ALA A 184 2.93 -1.61 7.12
C ALA A 184 2.07 -2.47 8.06
N GLY A 185 1.24 -1.83 8.86
CA GLY A 185 0.09 -2.48 9.49
C GLY A 185 -1.11 -2.43 8.54
N PHE A 186 -2.00 -3.41 8.64
CA PHE A 186 -3.27 -3.37 7.93
C PHE A 186 -4.40 -3.98 8.73
N ASN A 187 -5.62 -3.61 8.38
CA ASN A 187 -6.82 -4.33 8.79
C ASN A 187 -7.80 -4.48 7.63
N TYR A 188 -8.58 -5.55 7.68
CA TYR A 188 -9.68 -5.84 6.77
C TYR A 188 -10.91 -6.20 7.60
N ASP A 189 -12.07 -5.72 7.18
CA ASP A 189 -13.37 -6.07 7.74
C ASP A 189 -14.47 -5.96 6.68
N SER A 190 -15.74 -6.00 7.10
CA SER A 190 -16.91 -5.88 6.22
C SER A 190 -17.01 -4.53 5.48
N VAL A 191 -16.30 -3.50 5.93
CA VAL A 191 -16.32 -2.17 5.32
C VAL A 191 -15.23 -2.04 4.27
N GLY A 192 -14.02 -2.53 4.54
CA GLY A 192 -12.92 -2.37 3.60
C GLY A 192 -11.55 -2.80 4.12
N ILE A 193 -10.52 -2.34 3.42
CA ILE A 193 -9.11 -2.56 3.75
C ILE A 193 -8.51 -1.23 4.18
N TYR A 194 -7.76 -1.23 5.28
CA TYR A 194 -7.11 -0.04 5.82
C TYR A 194 -5.64 -0.33 6.09
N LEU A 195 -4.77 0.51 5.57
CA LEU A 195 -3.34 0.50 5.80
C LEU A 195 -2.98 1.57 6.82
N LYS A 196 -2.18 1.18 7.81
CA LYS A 196 -1.72 2.04 8.89
C LYS A 196 -0.21 1.91 9.05
N GLU A 197 0.41 2.97 9.54
CA GLU A 197 1.84 2.96 9.87
C GLU A 197 2.72 2.50 8.69
N ILE A 198 2.33 2.87 7.46
CA ILE A 198 3.18 2.62 6.29
C ILE A 198 4.46 3.42 6.51
N LYS A 199 5.61 2.78 6.37
CA LYS A 199 6.92 3.40 6.42
C LYS A 199 7.83 2.68 5.44
N ALA A 200 8.53 3.42 4.58
CA ALA A 200 9.54 2.86 3.68
C ALA A 200 10.58 3.92 3.35
N GLU A 201 11.80 3.48 3.04
CA GLU A 201 12.84 4.30 2.44
C GLU A 201 12.73 4.19 0.92
N VAL A 202 12.56 5.33 0.26
CA VAL A 202 12.35 5.43 -1.19
C VAL A 202 13.07 6.67 -1.67
N ALA A 203 13.70 6.62 -2.85
CA ALA A 203 14.34 7.78 -3.46
C ALA A 203 15.34 8.50 -2.53
N GLY A 204 16.09 7.75 -1.72
CA GLY A 204 17.06 8.30 -0.74
C GLY A 204 16.44 8.98 0.49
N GLY A 205 15.12 9.06 0.57
CA GLY A 205 14.38 9.65 1.69
C GLY A 205 13.45 8.66 2.36
N LEU A 206 12.52 9.19 3.15
CA LEU A 206 11.56 8.40 3.93
C LEU A 206 10.13 8.78 3.54
N ILE A 207 9.30 7.77 3.32
CA ILE A 207 7.84 7.91 3.17
C ILE A 207 7.17 7.30 4.38
N LYS A 208 6.17 7.99 4.91
CA LYS A 208 5.23 7.51 5.91
C LYS A 208 3.81 7.71 5.40
N GLY A 209 2.87 6.84 5.77
CA GLY A 209 1.50 7.04 5.34
C GLY A 209 0.46 6.15 5.96
N THR A 210 -0.76 6.43 5.55
CA THR A 210 -1.96 5.67 5.87
C THR A 210 -2.89 5.70 4.67
N GLY A 211 -3.83 4.77 4.62
CA GLY A 211 -4.88 4.83 3.62
C GLY A 211 -5.86 3.70 3.75
N GLY A 212 -6.78 3.61 2.81
CA GLY A 212 -7.74 2.53 2.77
C GLY A 212 -8.63 2.58 1.55
N VAL A 213 -9.31 1.47 1.34
CA VAL A 213 -10.29 1.27 0.28
C VAL A 213 -11.58 0.80 0.94
N ASN A 214 -12.66 1.57 0.76
CA ASN A 214 -13.99 1.22 1.20
C ASN A 214 -14.65 0.32 0.14
N LEU A 215 -14.87 -0.93 0.51
CA LEU A 215 -15.44 -1.98 -0.34
C LEU A 215 -16.95 -2.18 -0.11
N SER A 216 -17.54 -1.49 0.88
CA SER A 216 -18.99 -1.56 1.15
C SER A 216 -19.86 -0.77 0.16
N LYS A 217 -19.23 -0.03 -0.76
CA LYS A 217 -19.87 0.76 -1.81
C LYS A 217 -20.00 -0.05 -3.09
N GLU A 218 -20.99 0.29 -3.93
CA GLU A 218 -21.13 -0.29 -5.27
C GLU A 218 -19.89 -0.03 -6.13
N VAL A 219 -19.33 1.18 -6.04
CA VAL A 219 -18.03 1.54 -6.59
C VAL A 219 -17.07 1.81 -5.44
N PRO A 220 -15.96 1.05 -5.31
CA PRO A 220 -15.03 1.24 -4.20
C PRO A 220 -14.41 2.65 -4.18
N GLU A 221 -14.35 3.25 -2.99
CA GLU A 221 -13.70 4.56 -2.76
C GLU A 221 -12.37 4.36 -2.06
N TYR A 222 -11.32 5.09 -2.46
CA TYR A 222 -10.03 5.06 -1.77
C TYR A 222 -9.62 6.42 -1.22
N THR A 223 -8.82 6.39 -0.16
CA THR A 223 -8.17 7.56 0.40
C THR A 223 -6.78 7.18 0.89
N PHE A 224 -5.77 7.96 0.52
CA PHE A 224 -4.40 7.78 0.98
C PHE A 224 -3.81 9.11 1.42
N SER A 225 -2.99 9.09 2.46
CA SER A 225 -2.26 10.24 2.99
C SER A 225 -0.82 9.82 3.21
N PHE A 226 0.12 10.49 2.56
CA PHE A 226 1.55 10.23 2.67
C PHE A 226 2.29 11.50 3.10
N ASP A 227 3.12 11.36 4.12
CA ASP A 227 4.16 12.32 4.46
C ASP A 227 5.49 11.78 3.93
N PHE A 228 6.28 12.62 3.29
CA PHE A 228 7.59 12.25 2.78
C PHE A 228 8.63 13.27 3.22
N SER A 229 9.87 12.81 3.40
CA SER A 229 10.97 13.67 3.83
C SER A 229 12.24 13.33 3.07
N ARG A 230 12.88 14.37 2.53
CA ARG A 230 14.18 14.33 1.86
C ARG A 230 14.24 13.32 0.70
N LEU A 231 13.18 13.24 -0.11
CA LEU A 231 13.25 12.47 -1.36
C LEU A 231 14.18 13.20 -2.35
N ASP A 232 15.12 12.48 -2.92
CA ASP A 232 16.09 13.03 -3.87
C ASP A 232 15.49 13.13 -5.27
N THR A 233 15.42 14.35 -5.80
CA THR A 233 14.95 14.63 -7.17
C THR A 233 15.78 13.92 -8.26
N GLN A 234 17.01 13.50 -7.94
CA GLN A 234 17.88 12.74 -8.83
C GLN A 234 17.70 11.22 -8.75
N SER A 235 16.87 10.73 -7.83
CA SER A 235 16.53 9.32 -7.77
C SER A 235 15.85 8.84 -9.05
N ASP A 236 16.00 7.55 -9.38
CA ASP A 236 15.35 6.96 -10.55
C ASP A 236 13.82 7.11 -10.52
N LEU A 237 13.22 7.19 -9.33
CA LEU A 237 11.79 7.45 -9.12
C LEU A 237 11.38 8.86 -9.54
N LEU A 238 12.12 9.88 -9.09
CA LEU A 238 11.70 11.27 -9.25
C LEU A 238 12.27 11.90 -10.52
N LYS A 239 13.42 11.44 -10.99
CA LYS A 239 14.11 12.03 -12.14
C LYS A 239 13.22 12.14 -13.39
N PRO A 240 12.42 11.13 -13.79
CA PRO A 240 11.51 11.29 -14.93
C PRO A 240 10.43 12.36 -14.71
N LEU A 241 10.04 12.59 -13.46
CA LEU A 241 8.93 13.47 -13.10
C LEU A 241 9.36 14.93 -12.95
N VAL A 242 10.55 15.17 -12.39
CA VAL A 242 10.94 16.52 -11.96
C VAL A 242 12.25 17.01 -12.57
N SER A 243 13.05 16.18 -13.25
CA SER A 243 14.39 16.61 -13.71
C SER A 243 14.36 17.77 -14.69
N ASN A 244 13.35 17.83 -15.56
CA ASN A 244 13.16 18.93 -16.51
C ASN A 244 12.84 20.28 -15.83
N TYR A 245 12.43 20.26 -14.55
CA TYR A 245 11.91 21.43 -13.85
C TYR A 245 12.76 21.81 -12.62
N LEU A 246 13.15 20.82 -11.81
CA LEU A 246 13.85 21.02 -10.55
C LEU A 246 15.35 20.72 -10.64
N LYS A 247 15.82 19.94 -11.63
CA LYS A 247 17.22 19.51 -11.85
C LYS A 247 17.97 18.85 -10.69
N SER A 248 17.84 19.26 -9.44
CA SER A 248 18.50 18.76 -8.23
C SER A 248 17.67 19.14 -6.97
N GLY A 249 18.10 18.76 -5.78
CA GLY A 249 17.43 19.13 -4.52
C GLY A 249 16.58 18.04 -3.89
N LEU A 250 16.02 18.35 -2.73
CA LEU A 250 15.34 17.44 -1.82
C LEU A 250 13.89 17.85 -1.60
N LEU A 251 12.99 16.88 -1.70
CA LEU A 251 11.55 17.09 -1.53
C LEU A 251 11.10 16.58 -0.15
N SER A 252 10.38 17.41 0.59
CA SER A 252 9.70 17.04 1.83
C SER A 252 8.28 17.58 1.82
N GLY A 253 7.30 16.84 2.34
CA GLY A 253 5.92 17.33 2.26
C GLY A 253 4.87 16.28 2.57
N LYS A 254 3.64 16.61 2.15
CA LYS A 254 2.47 15.77 2.31
C LYS A 254 1.71 15.68 0.99
N VAL A 255 1.18 14.50 0.70
CA VAL A 255 0.25 14.24 -0.40
C VAL A 255 -0.97 13.49 0.13
N ASP A 256 -2.15 14.02 -0.16
CA ASP A 256 -3.43 13.37 0.06
C ASP A 256 -4.06 13.02 -1.29
N LEU A 257 -4.53 11.78 -1.42
CA LEU A 257 -5.17 11.23 -2.61
C LEU A 257 -6.57 10.72 -2.26
N ARG A 258 -7.56 11.02 -3.09
CA ARG A 258 -8.91 10.47 -2.94
C ARG A 258 -9.58 10.26 -4.29
N GLY A 259 -10.18 9.09 -4.48
CA GLY A 259 -10.91 8.79 -5.71
C GLY A 259 -11.76 7.54 -5.59
N ILE A 260 -12.23 7.05 -6.74
CA ILE A 260 -13.02 5.83 -6.86
C ILE A 260 -12.36 4.87 -7.84
N ILE A 261 -12.56 3.57 -7.64
CA ILE A 261 -11.98 2.51 -8.48
C ILE A 261 -12.98 2.18 -9.60
N ALA A 262 -13.03 3.03 -10.61
CA ALA A 262 -13.83 2.83 -11.83
C ALA A 262 -13.10 3.36 -13.08
N GLU A 263 -13.47 2.84 -14.25
CA GLU A 263 -12.83 3.20 -15.51
C GLU A 263 -13.18 4.64 -15.91
N GLY A 264 -12.16 5.44 -16.25
CA GLY A 264 -12.32 6.83 -16.66
C GLY A 264 -12.42 7.84 -15.52
N GLU A 265 -12.38 7.39 -14.27
CA GLU A 265 -12.49 8.26 -13.10
C GLU A 265 -11.17 8.94 -12.74
N GLU A 266 -11.30 10.11 -12.11
CA GLU A 266 -10.18 10.96 -11.73
C GLU A 266 -9.80 10.76 -10.25
N THR A 267 -8.51 10.97 -9.97
CA THR A 267 -7.98 11.04 -8.61
C THR A 267 -7.89 12.48 -8.16
N ASN A 268 -8.55 12.84 -7.06
CA ASN A 268 -8.31 14.11 -6.40
C ASN A 268 -6.96 14.07 -5.68
N LEU A 269 -6.16 15.11 -5.87
CA LEU A 269 -4.84 15.31 -5.30
C LEU A 269 -4.83 16.61 -4.48
N VAL A 270 -4.31 16.54 -3.26
CA VAL A 270 -3.86 17.72 -2.51
C VAL A 270 -2.43 17.48 -2.08
N ALA A 271 -1.51 18.36 -2.47
CA ALA A 271 -0.10 18.24 -2.14
C ALA A 271 0.45 19.55 -1.56
N LYS A 272 1.33 19.43 -0.57
CA LYS A 272 2.15 20.52 -0.04
C LYS A 272 3.59 20.03 0.04
N ILE A 273 4.46 20.60 -0.77
CA ILE A 273 5.83 20.15 -1.02
C ILE A 273 6.78 21.30 -0.74
N LYS A 274 7.69 21.11 0.20
CA LYS A 274 8.88 21.94 0.37
C LYS A 274 9.99 21.37 -0.50
N VAL A 275 10.63 22.24 -1.26
CA VAL A 275 11.84 21.93 -2.03
C VAL A 275 13.00 22.62 -1.34
N GLU A 276 14.07 21.88 -1.08
CA GLU A 276 15.29 22.36 -0.41
C GLU A 276 16.53 21.99 -1.25
N ASP A 277 17.64 22.67 -1.01
CA ASP A 277 18.94 22.38 -1.65
C ASP A 277 18.87 22.39 -3.20
N ASN A 278 18.05 23.28 -3.77
CA ASN A 278 17.76 23.38 -5.20
C ASN A 278 18.39 24.65 -5.83
N GLU A 279 18.67 24.62 -7.13
CA GLU A 279 19.16 25.81 -7.88
C GLU A 279 18.17 26.99 -7.82
N LEU A 280 16.87 26.72 -7.73
CA LEU A 280 15.77 27.69 -7.56
C LEU A 280 15.58 28.15 -6.11
N GLY A 281 16.53 27.82 -5.21
CA GLY A 281 16.44 28.10 -3.79
C GLY A 281 15.48 27.16 -3.03
N ASP A 282 15.28 27.46 -1.75
CA ASP A 282 14.28 26.80 -0.93
C ASP A 282 12.91 27.44 -1.20
N PHE A 283 11.92 26.63 -1.58
CA PHE A 283 10.59 27.15 -1.89
C PHE A 283 9.48 26.16 -1.51
N LEU A 284 8.25 26.67 -1.42
CA LEU A 284 7.06 25.87 -1.13
C LEU A 284 6.19 25.76 -2.38
N LEU A 285 5.72 24.57 -2.68
CA LEU A 285 4.73 24.27 -3.71
C LEU A 285 3.48 23.67 -3.05
N GLN A 286 2.32 24.17 -3.44
CA GLN A 286 1.02 23.60 -3.10
C GLN A 286 0.28 23.31 -4.40
N ALA A 287 -0.33 22.13 -4.48
CA ALA A 287 -1.13 21.71 -5.62
C ALA A 287 -2.46 21.11 -5.15
N GLU A 288 -3.55 21.46 -5.82
CA GLU A 288 -4.87 20.89 -5.56
C GLU A 288 -5.62 20.72 -6.88
N GLY A 289 -6.17 19.54 -7.13
CA GLY A 289 -6.98 19.30 -8.32
C GLY A 289 -7.11 17.82 -8.63
N THR A 290 -7.14 17.47 -9.91
CA THR A 290 -7.37 16.09 -10.35
C THR A 290 -6.29 15.57 -11.28
N ILE A 291 -6.13 14.24 -11.26
CA ILE A 291 -5.25 13.47 -12.14
C ILE A 291 -6.03 12.28 -12.68
N THR A 292 -6.07 12.14 -14.00
CA THR A 292 -6.71 11.00 -14.69
C THR A 292 -5.77 9.79 -14.76
N LYS A 293 -6.30 8.62 -15.13
CA LYS A 293 -5.50 7.39 -15.33
C LYS A 293 -4.42 7.51 -16.42
N ASP A 294 -4.63 8.36 -17.42
CA ASP A 294 -3.66 8.68 -18.48
C ASP A 294 -2.69 9.80 -18.10
N ASN A 295 -2.61 10.15 -16.80
CA ASN A 295 -1.74 11.19 -16.23
C ASN A 295 -2.03 12.60 -16.77
N TYR A 296 -3.24 12.85 -17.26
CA TYR A 296 -3.69 14.21 -17.51
C TYR A 296 -3.95 14.89 -16.18
N MET A 297 -3.35 16.05 -15.98
CA MET A 297 -3.46 16.84 -14.75
C MET A 297 -4.36 18.04 -15.00
N ASP A 298 -5.17 18.40 -14.02
CA ASP A 298 -5.83 19.70 -13.89
C ASP A 298 -5.70 20.18 -12.44
N LEU A 299 -4.68 20.99 -12.18
CA LEU A 299 -4.23 21.36 -10.83
C LEU A 299 -4.21 22.88 -10.68
N LYS A 300 -4.72 23.38 -9.57
CA LYS A 300 -4.40 24.72 -9.05
C LYS A 300 -3.05 24.65 -8.36
N LEU A 301 -2.19 25.61 -8.64
CA LEU A 301 -0.85 25.70 -8.08
C LEU A 301 -0.68 26.99 -7.29
N LYS A 302 0.03 26.89 -6.17
CA LYS A 302 0.61 28.01 -5.45
C LYS A 302 2.07 27.70 -5.16
N ALA A 303 2.97 28.57 -5.58
CA ALA A 303 4.37 28.49 -5.20
C ALA A 303 4.80 29.76 -4.48
N GLU A 304 5.62 29.62 -3.44
CA GLU A 304 6.07 30.72 -2.58
C GLU A 304 7.59 30.65 -2.42
N GLU A 305 8.22 31.83 -2.36
CA GLU A 305 9.67 31.98 -2.11
C GLU A 305 10.57 31.42 -3.22
N ILE A 306 10.13 31.42 -4.48
CA ILE A 306 10.97 31.00 -5.59
C ILE A 306 12.10 32.01 -5.81
N SER A 307 13.36 31.57 -5.86
CA SER A 307 14.50 32.43 -6.23
C SER A 307 14.48 32.74 -7.72
N LEU A 308 14.38 34.03 -8.04
CA LEU A 308 14.49 34.49 -9.42
C LEU A 308 15.90 34.35 -9.96
N GLU A 309 16.93 34.43 -9.10
CA GLU A 309 18.32 34.18 -9.47
C GLU A 309 18.45 32.78 -10.06
N GLY A 310 17.94 31.77 -9.34
CA GLY A 310 17.95 30.38 -9.79
C GLY A 310 17.13 30.12 -11.05
N LEU A 311 15.95 30.75 -11.15
CA LEU A 311 15.14 30.70 -12.38
C LEU A 311 15.87 31.35 -13.56
N GLY A 312 16.50 32.49 -13.32
CA GLY A 312 17.31 33.23 -14.28
C GLY A 312 18.45 32.38 -14.82
N GLU A 313 19.19 31.69 -13.96
CA GLU A 313 20.23 30.75 -14.39
C GLU A 313 19.68 29.63 -15.27
N THR A 314 18.53 29.06 -14.92
CA THR A 314 17.87 28.00 -15.70
C THR A 314 17.38 28.48 -17.06
N LEU A 315 16.95 29.75 -17.16
CA LEU A 315 16.48 30.38 -18.39
C LEU A 315 17.59 31.11 -19.17
N ASN A 316 18.86 31.04 -18.73
CA ASN A 316 19.99 31.81 -19.27
C ASN A 316 19.77 33.34 -19.24
N TYR A 317 19.04 33.83 -18.24
CA TYR A 317 18.82 35.24 -17.94
C TYR A 317 19.36 35.59 -16.55
N LYS A 318 20.68 35.80 -16.45
CA LYS A 318 21.43 35.94 -15.18
C LYS A 318 21.31 37.32 -14.52
N GLU A 319 20.39 38.13 -14.98
CA GLU A 319 20.25 39.52 -14.57
C GLU A 319 18.97 39.76 -13.78
N ILE A 320 18.32 38.71 -13.27
CA ILE A 320 17.11 38.83 -12.45
C ILE A 320 17.36 38.28 -11.05
N GLU A 321 16.99 39.07 -10.05
CA GLU A 321 17.12 38.75 -8.63
C GLU A 321 15.79 39.06 -7.91
N GLY A 322 15.57 38.43 -6.76
CA GLY A 322 14.39 38.61 -5.92
C GLY A 322 13.62 37.32 -5.65
N GLN A 323 12.62 37.41 -4.76
CA GLN A 323 11.75 36.29 -4.41
C GLN A 323 10.39 36.43 -5.09
N ALA A 324 9.96 35.35 -5.74
CA ALA A 324 8.72 35.29 -6.47
C ALA A 324 7.70 34.35 -5.83
N ASN A 325 6.45 34.80 -5.83
CA ASN A 325 5.28 34.00 -5.56
C ASN A 325 4.53 33.75 -6.87
N PHE A 326 3.94 32.57 -7.02
CA PHE A 326 3.17 32.21 -8.19
C PHE A 326 1.82 31.62 -7.77
N ILE A 327 0.75 32.04 -8.44
CA ILE A 327 -0.58 31.43 -8.32
C ILE A 327 -1.11 31.16 -9.73
N GLY A 328 -1.56 29.93 -9.98
CA GLY A 328 -2.00 29.56 -11.31
C GLY A 328 -2.62 28.18 -11.41
N THR A 329 -2.63 27.67 -12.63
CA THR A 329 -3.15 26.35 -13.00
C THR A 329 -2.13 25.61 -13.84
N LEU A 330 -1.99 24.31 -13.62
CA LEU A 330 -1.29 23.36 -14.47
C LEU A 330 -2.32 22.43 -15.09
N SER A 331 -2.29 22.32 -16.41
CA SER A 331 -3.15 21.41 -17.18
C SER A 331 -2.36 20.63 -18.21
N GLY A 332 -2.80 19.42 -18.56
CA GLY A 332 -2.16 18.62 -19.60
C GLY A 332 -1.36 17.43 -19.08
N LEU A 333 -0.64 16.78 -19.99
CA LEU A 333 0.22 15.63 -19.68
C LEU A 333 1.56 16.11 -19.09
N LEU A 334 2.19 15.26 -18.27
CA LEU A 334 3.49 15.53 -17.66
C LEU A 334 4.60 15.90 -18.67
N GLU A 335 4.54 15.30 -19.86
CA GLU A 335 5.49 15.54 -20.97
C GLU A 335 5.28 16.89 -21.68
N ASN A 336 4.09 17.48 -21.54
CA ASN A 336 3.75 18.74 -22.18
C ASN A 336 2.74 19.52 -21.34
N PRO A 337 3.12 19.96 -20.13
CA PRO A 337 2.22 20.69 -19.27
C PRO A 337 1.99 22.09 -19.82
N LYS A 338 0.82 22.62 -19.51
CA LYS A 338 0.43 24.00 -19.75
C LYS A 338 0.23 24.68 -18.41
N ILE A 339 1.06 25.69 -18.13
CA ILE A 339 1.03 26.46 -16.89
C ILE A 339 0.53 27.86 -17.21
N LYS A 340 -0.49 28.31 -16.48
CA LYS A 340 -1.03 29.66 -16.58
C LYS A 340 -1.17 30.27 -15.21
N GLY A 341 -0.82 31.54 -15.04
CA GLY A 341 -0.98 32.15 -13.75
C GLY A 341 -0.47 33.57 -13.67
N LYS A 342 -0.29 34.01 -12.42
CA LYS A 342 0.30 35.28 -12.07
C LYS A 342 1.57 35.04 -11.26
N ILE A 343 2.61 35.80 -11.59
CA ILE A 343 3.81 35.91 -10.80
C ILE A 343 3.82 37.27 -10.09
N GLU A 344 4.16 37.25 -8.81
CA GLU A 344 4.38 38.44 -7.98
C GLU A 344 5.79 38.38 -7.44
N VAL A 345 6.56 39.45 -7.60
CA VAL A 345 7.92 39.59 -7.09
C VAL A 345 7.98 40.80 -6.17
N ARG A 346 8.66 40.65 -5.04
CA ARG A 346 8.91 41.75 -4.10
C ARG A 346 10.41 41.94 -3.95
N GLU A 347 10.81 43.21 -3.84
CA GLU A 347 12.20 43.61 -3.58
C GLU A 347 13.19 42.92 -4.55
N GLY A 348 12.95 43.08 -5.86
CA GLY A 348 13.73 42.41 -6.90
C GLY A 348 14.68 43.35 -7.64
N GLN A 349 15.45 42.77 -8.57
CA GLN A 349 16.39 43.51 -9.42
C GLN A 349 16.37 42.93 -10.84
N ILE A 350 16.40 43.80 -11.86
CA ILE A 350 16.59 43.41 -13.26
C ILE A 350 17.74 44.22 -13.87
N SER A 351 18.76 43.54 -14.41
CA SER A 351 19.93 44.16 -15.05
C SER A 351 20.61 45.21 -14.17
N GLY A 352 20.64 44.98 -12.86
CA GLY A 352 21.20 45.92 -11.90
C GLY A 352 20.22 47.01 -11.40
N LEU A 353 19.02 47.12 -11.97
CA LEU A 353 18.01 48.11 -11.59
C LEU A 353 17.04 47.51 -10.55
N PRO A 354 16.98 48.03 -9.31
CA PRO A 354 16.07 47.53 -8.30
C PRO A 354 14.62 47.94 -8.59
N PHE A 355 13.66 47.15 -8.11
CA PHE A 355 12.24 47.47 -8.08
C PHE A 355 11.60 46.94 -6.80
N ASN A 356 10.56 47.62 -6.30
CA ASN A 356 9.87 47.20 -5.09
C ASN A 356 8.87 46.08 -5.37
N TYR A 357 8.18 46.17 -6.51
CA TYR A 357 7.12 45.25 -6.88
C TYR A 357 7.08 45.00 -8.38
N LEU A 358 6.87 43.73 -8.76
CA LEU A 358 6.57 43.32 -10.13
C LEU A 358 5.39 42.32 -10.10
N GLU A 359 4.36 42.58 -10.90
CA GLU A 359 3.29 41.62 -11.21
C GLU A 359 3.32 41.31 -12.71
N GLY A 360 3.09 40.04 -13.07
CA GLY A 360 2.96 39.63 -14.47
C GLY A 360 2.08 38.42 -14.65
N LYS A 361 1.49 38.29 -15.85
CA LYS A 361 0.82 37.05 -16.27
C LYS A 361 1.82 36.13 -16.95
N VAL A 362 1.73 34.85 -16.61
CA VAL A 362 2.56 33.76 -17.14
C VAL A 362 1.68 32.84 -17.98
N ASP A 363 2.10 32.54 -19.21
CA ASP A 363 1.58 31.45 -20.05
C ASP A 363 2.76 30.63 -20.56
N TYR A 364 2.91 29.41 -20.05
CA TYR A 364 3.97 28.48 -20.41
C TYR A 364 3.38 27.23 -21.05
N GLN A 365 3.84 26.91 -22.27
CA GLN A 365 3.47 25.69 -22.97
C GLN A 365 4.53 25.33 -24.03
N GLY A 366 4.86 24.04 -24.15
CA GLY A 366 5.78 23.56 -25.19
C GLY A 366 7.15 24.25 -25.15
N ASN A 367 7.71 24.43 -23.95
CA ASN A 367 8.97 25.15 -23.70
C ASN A 367 8.98 26.64 -24.09
N ILE A 368 7.82 27.25 -24.35
CA ILE A 368 7.69 28.68 -24.62
C ILE A 368 7.07 29.33 -23.38
N LEU A 369 7.82 30.24 -22.75
CA LEU A 369 7.35 31.12 -21.69
C LEU A 369 6.91 32.46 -22.31
N LYS A 370 5.65 32.84 -22.10
CA LYS A 370 5.12 34.17 -22.42
C LYS A 370 4.84 34.93 -21.13
N LEU A 371 5.29 36.18 -21.09
CA LEU A 371 4.99 37.13 -20.04
C LEU A 371 4.12 38.25 -20.63
N GLU A 372 2.98 38.50 -19.99
CA GLU A 372 2.00 39.50 -20.41
C GLU A 372 1.63 40.40 -19.22
N ASP A 373 1.10 41.59 -19.51
CA ASP A 373 0.58 42.53 -18.50
C ASP A 373 1.54 42.81 -17.35
N LEU A 374 2.82 43.06 -17.66
CA LEU A 374 3.84 43.39 -16.67
C LEU A 374 3.56 44.77 -16.03
N LEU A 375 3.41 44.79 -14.72
CA LEU A 375 3.33 45.99 -13.88
C LEU A 375 4.60 46.09 -13.03
N PHE A 376 5.24 47.25 -13.07
CA PHE A 376 6.40 47.58 -12.24
C PHE A 376 6.05 48.74 -11.32
N GLU A 377 6.35 48.59 -10.02
CA GLU A 377 6.31 49.71 -9.08
C GLU A 377 7.69 49.87 -8.42
N ASP A 378 8.17 51.10 -8.46
CA ASP A 378 9.41 51.53 -7.81
C ASP A 378 9.10 52.85 -7.07
N GLU A 379 9.32 52.90 -5.76
CA GLU A 379 9.16 54.14 -4.97
C GLU A 379 10.40 55.05 -5.05
N GLY A 380 11.40 54.74 -5.88
CA GLY A 380 12.77 55.23 -5.69
C GLY A 380 13.50 55.90 -6.85
N LEU A 381 12.85 56.46 -7.88
CA LEU A 381 13.54 57.35 -8.83
C LEU A 381 13.26 58.83 -8.54
N THR A 382 13.85 59.36 -7.47
CA THR A 382 14.12 60.80 -7.37
C THR A 382 15.38 61.12 -8.17
N PHE A 383 15.21 61.63 -9.39
CA PHE A 383 16.30 62.21 -10.20
C PHE A 383 16.87 63.49 -9.59
#